data_AF-A0A0C1ZA91-F1
#
_entry.id   AF-A0A0C1ZA91-F1
#
_cell.length_a   1.000
_cell.length_b   1.000
_cell.length_c   1.000
_cell.angle_alpha   90.00
_cell.angle_beta   90.00
_cell.angle_gamma   90.00
#
_symmetry.space_group_name_H-M   'P 1'
#
loop_
_entity.id
_entity.type
_entity.pdbx_description
1 polymer ?
#
loop_
_entity_poly.entity_id
_entity_poly.type
_entity_poly.pdbx_seq_one_letter_code
_entity_poly.pdbx_strand_id
1 'polypeptide(L)' 'MKTLTDSEREGLIYSLGEYGDLSHVANWDEIQGKLKAEAPELAKAIENKVRADEQLKEALERFTNN' A
#
# COMPACT_ATOMS: atom_id res chain seq x y z
N MET A 1 -11.07 -14.37 -10.41
CA MET A 1 -11.90 -13.14 -10.33
C MET A 1 -11.00 -11.94 -10.60
N LYS A 2 -11.47 -10.91 -11.32
CA LYS A 2 -10.64 -9.77 -11.78
C LYS A 2 -10.80 -8.49 -10.95
N THR A 3 -11.70 -8.48 -9.98
CA THR A 3 -12.11 -7.30 -9.22
C THR A 3 -11.92 -7.52 -7.72
N LEU A 4 -11.75 -6.44 -6.98
CA LEU A 4 -11.69 -6.47 -5.51
C LEU A 4 -13.06 -6.80 -4.92
N THR A 5 -13.05 -7.68 -3.94
CA THR A 5 -14.19 -7.91 -3.04
C THR A 5 -14.36 -6.72 -2.10
N ASP A 6 -15.56 -6.58 -1.52
CA ASP A 6 -15.86 -5.48 -0.59
C ASP A 6 -14.95 -5.53 0.64
N SER A 7 -14.69 -6.73 1.18
CA SER A 7 -13.76 -6.91 2.30
C SER A 7 -12.32 -6.48 1.95
N GLU A 8 -11.84 -6.74 0.73
CA GLU A 8 -10.52 -6.27 0.30
C GLU A 8 -10.47 -4.75 0.15
N ARG A 9 -11.54 -4.11 -0.34
CA ARG A 9 -11.64 -2.64 -0.38
C ARG A 9 -11.66 -2.04 1.01
N GLU A 10 -12.47 -2.58 1.91
CA GLU A 10 -12.55 -2.11 3.29
C GLU A 10 -11.21 -2.28 4.00
N GLY A 11 -10.52 -3.42 3.80
CA GLY A 11 -9.18 -3.64 4.33
C GLY A 11 -8.16 -2.62 3.82
N LEU A 12 -8.20 -2.27 2.54
CA LEU A 12 -7.35 -1.21 1.97
C LEU A 12 -7.64 0.16 2.57
N ILE A 13 -8.92 0.55 2.61
CA ILE A 13 -9.35 1.84 3.14
C ILE A 13 -8.98 1.96 4.62
N TYR A 14 -9.24 0.91 5.41
CA TYR A 14 -8.92 0.86 6.83
C TYR A 14 -7.41 0.92 7.07
N SER A 15 -6.62 0.10 6.39
CA SER A 15 -5.16 0.08 6.57
C SER A 15 -4.53 1.43 6.24
N LEU A 16 -4.88 1.99 5.07
CA LEU A 16 -4.32 3.26 4.62
C LEU A 16 -4.89 4.47 5.38
N GLY A 17 -6.15 4.40 5.82
CA GLY A 17 -6.81 5.47 6.56
C GLY A 17 -6.36 5.57 8.01
N GLU A 18 -6.29 4.44 8.72
CA GLU A 18 -6.00 4.41 10.15
C GLU A 18 -4.50 4.30 10.45
N TYR A 19 -3.76 3.49 9.69
CA TYR A 19 -2.34 3.24 9.94
C TYR A 19 -1.43 3.99 8.97
N GLY A 20 -1.99 4.50 7.86
CA GLY A 20 -1.20 5.19 6.85
C GLY A 20 -0.33 4.26 6.00
N ASP A 21 -0.46 2.94 6.12
CA ASP A 21 0.37 1.98 5.40
C ASP A 21 -0.44 0.72 5.02
N LEU A 22 0.24 -0.30 4.47
CA LEU A 22 -0.37 -1.57 4.06
C LEU A 22 -0.20 -2.69 5.07
N SER A 23 0.25 -2.39 6.30
CA SER A 23 0.58 -3.41 7.31
C SER A 23 -0.60 -4.30 7.71
N HIS A 24 -1.83 -3.82 7.52
CA HIS A 24 -3.05 -4.55 7.86
C HIS A 24 -3.78 -5.11 6.63
N VAL A 25 -3.18 -4.99 5.44
CA VAL A 25 -3.71 -5.57 4.21
C VAL A 25 -3.20 -7.01 4.06
N ALA A 26 -4.07 -7.96 4.38
CA ALA A 26 -3.77 -9.37 4.15
C ALA A 26 -3.64 -9.68 2.64
N ASN A 27 -2.66 -10.51 2.27
CA ASN A 27 -2.46 -10.95 0.88
C ASN A 27 -2.31 -9.80 -0.13
N TRP A 28 -1.52 -8.77 0.21
CA TRP A 28 -1.31 -7.59 -0.64
C TRP A 28 -0.93 -7.95 -2.09
N ASP A 29 -0.10 -8.96 -2.33
CA ASP A 29 0.29 -9.36 -3.69
C ASP A 29 -0.92 -9.72 -4.58
N GLU A 30 -1.90 -10.42 -4.02
CA GLU A 30 -3.12 -10.78 -4.74
C GLU A 30 -4.03 -9.55 -4.96
N ILE A 31 -4.19 -8.75 -3.92
CA ILE A 31 -5.00 -7.53 -3.92
C ILE A 31 -4.43 -6.51 -4.92
N GLN A 32 -3.11 -6.33 -4.96
CA GLN A 32 -2.42 -5.45 -5.87
C GLN A 32 -2.68 -5.85 -7.33
N GLY A 33 -2.70 -7.15 -7.63
CA GLY A 33 -3.06 -7.66 -8.96
C GLY A 33 -4.48 -7.27 -9.38
N LYS A 34 -5.46 -7.45 -8.47
CA LYS A 34 -6.86 -7.05 -8.69
C LYS A 34 -6.99 -5.53 -8.82
N LEU A 35 -6.32 -4.78 -7.95
CA LEU A 35 -6.34 -3.32 -7.92
C LEU A 35 -5.73 -2.72 -9.20
N LYS A 36 -4.65 -3.29 -9.73
CA LYS A 36 -4.07 -2.88 -11.02
C LYS A 36 -5.05 -3.05 -12.19
N ALA A 37 -5.86 -4.10 -12.16
CA ALA A 37 -6.85 -4.37 -13.20
C ALA A 37 -8.08 -3.46 -13.09
N GLU A 38 -8.54 -3.16 -11.87
CA GLU A 38 -9.76 -2.40 -11.63
C GLU A 38 -9.54 -0.89 -11.49
N ALA A 39 -8.48 -0.47 -10.81
CA ALA A 39 -8.16 0.92 -10.48
C ALA A 39 -6.64 1.19 -10.59
N PRO A 40 -6.07 1.19 -11.82
CA PRO A 40 -4.62 1.28 -12.04
C PRO A 40 -3.99 2.56 -11.45
N GLU A 41 -4.70 3.68 -11.47
CA GLU A 41 -4.21 4.94 -10.88
C GLU A 41 -4.07 4.85 -9.36
N LEU A 42 -5.00 4.19 -8.68
CA LEU A 42 -4.92 3.96 -7.24
C LEU A 42 -3.78 3.00 -6.91
N ALA A 43 -3.62 1.92 -7.67
CA ALA A 43 -2.50 1.00 -7.50
C ALA A 43 -1.15 1.73 -7.61
N LYS A 44 -1.00 2.59 -8.63
CA LYS A 44 0.21 3.40 -8.84
C LYS A 44 0.44 4.41 -7.71
N ALA A 45 -0.63 5.04 -7.19
CA ALA A 45 -0.52 5.98 -6.08
C ALA A 45 -0.03 5.28 -4.80
N ILE A 46 -0.55 4.09 -4.51
CA ILE A 46 -0.13 3.27 -3.37
C ILE A 46 1.34 2.83 -3.53
N GLU A 47 1.74 2.34 -4.71
CA GLU A 47 3.14 1.96 -4.98
C GLU A 47 4.11 3.13 -4.78
N ASN A 48 3.74 4.33 -5.25
CA ASN A 48 4.55 5.54 -5.06
C ASN A 48 4.68 5.90 -3.57
N LYS A 49 3.61 5.74 -2.79
CA LYS A 49 3.62 6.00 -1.34
C LYS A 49 4.57 5.02 -0.63
N VAL A 50 4.42 3.71 -0.86
CA VAL A 50 5.27 2.67 -0.24
C VAL A 50 6.74 2.96 -0.50
N ARG A 51 7.11 3.26 -1.75
CA ARG A 51 8.49 3.62 -2.10
C ARG A 51 8.98 4.88 -1.37
N ALA A 52 8.12 5.90 -1.23
CA ALA A 52 8.47 7.12 -0.52
C ALA A 52 8.69 6.86 0.98
N ASP A 53 7.87 6.00 1.59
CA ASP A 53 8.01 5.60 2.99
C ASP A 53 9.33 4.83 3.23
N GLU A 54 9.71 3.93 2.32
CA GLU A 54 10.99 3.22 2.35
C GLU A 54 12.18 4.18 2.25
N GLN A 55 12.14 5.12 1.31
CA GLN A 55 13.19 6.13 1.13
C GLN A 55 13.33 7.03 2.38
N LEU A 56 12.21 7.42 2.99
CA LEU A 56 12.20 8.18 4.23
C LEU A 56 12.83 7.38 5.37
N LYS A 57 12.45 6.10 5.50
CA LYS A 57 13.02 5.21 6.52
C LYS A 57 14.54 5.09 6.38
N GLU A 58 15.05 4.83 5.18
CA GLU A 58 16.49 4.79 4.92
C GLU A 58 17.19 6.11 5.26
N ALA A 59 16.57 7.25 4.92
CA ALA A 59 17.13 8.57 5.21
C ALA A 59 17.21 8.83 6.72
N LEU A 60 16.19 8.42 7.48
CA LEU A 60 16.18 8.52 8.94
C LEU A 60 17.22 7.60 9.59
N GLU A 61 17.38 6.38 9.09
CA GLU A 61 18.43 5.46 9.55
C GLU A 61 19.83 6.04 9.32
N ARG A 62 20.07 6.65 8.15
CA ARG A 62 21.35 7.35 7.87
C ARG A 62 21.54 8.59 8.74
N PHE A 63 20.47 9.33 9.04
CA PHE A 63 20.53 10.49 9.92
C PHE A 63 20.88 10.10 11.36
N THR A 64 20.32 8.99 11.85
CA THR A 64 20.51 8.53 13.23
C THR A 64 21.90 7.92 13.47
N ASN A 65 22.52 7.38 12.42
CA ASN A 65 23.83 6.70 12.50
C ASN A 65 25.02 7.61 12.15
N ASN A 66 24.80 8.91 11.92
CA ASN A 66 25.84 9.94 11.72
C ASN A 66 25.95 10.84 12.97
#